data_AF-A0AAW0GPS2-F1
#
_entry.id   AF-A0AAW0GPS2-F1
#
_cell.length_a   1.000
_cell.length_b   1.000
_cell.length_c   1.000
_cell.angle_alpha   90.00
_cell.angle_beta   90.00
_cell.angle_gamma   90.00
#
_symmetry.space_group_name_H-M   'P 1'
#
loop_
_entity.id
_entity.type
_entity.pdbx_description
1 polymer ?
#
loop_
_entity_poly.entity_id
_entity_poly.type
_entity_poly.pdbx_seq_one_letter_code
_entity_poly.pdbx_strand_id
1 'polypeptide(L)'
;MKSTEEVIQQFNETVNMSAEELESWLKDPQSKKAGTGVGLESGKRIKEILKKNPSMDPNGYDEEDIEHMRKVVGYNKRHLAQEDHLKETKTKEELENAKSTISVKNWGHDPIKNME
;
A
#
# COMPACT_ATOMS: atom_id res chain seq x y z
N MET A 1 1.72 8.70 20.20
CA MET A 1 1.32 7.66 19.22
C MET A 1 0.03 8.16 18.59
N LYS A 2 -0.18 8.00 17.26
CA LYS A 2 -1.39 8.50 16.59
C LYS A 2 -2.64 7.84 17.15
N SER A 3 -3.76 8.56 17.20
CA SER A 3 -5.04 7.99 17.61
C SER A 3 -5.50 6.91 16.60
N THR A 4 -6.47 6.08 16.99
CA THR A 4 -7.04 5.08 16.06
C THR A 4 -7.72 5.75 14.88
N GLU A 5 -8.46 6.84 15.11
CA GLU A 5 -9.14 7.62 14.08
C GLU A 5 -8.15 8.22 13.08
N GLU A 6 -7.05 8.81 13.57
CA GLU A 6 -5.99 9.37 12.72
C GLU A 6 -5.33 8.29 11.85
N VAL A 7 -5.20 7.07 12.37
CA VAL A 7 -4.61 5.94 11.64
C VAL A 7 -5.54 5.46 10.54
N ILE A 8 -6.84 5.30 10.84
CA ILE A 8 -7.85 4.88 9.87
C ILE A 8 -7.92 5.90 8.74
N GLN A 9 -8.00 7.19 9.07
CA GLN A 9 -8.02 8.26 8.08
C GLN A 9 -6.78 8.19 7.17
N GLN A 10 -5.59 8.16 7.77
CA GLN A 10 -4.35 8.13 6.99
C GLN A 10 -4.20 6.84 6.17
N PHE A 11 -4.72 5.71 6.65
CA PHE A 11 -4.71 4.46 5.90
C PHE A 11 -5.57 4.59 4.65
N ASN A 12 -6.79 5.09 4.77
CA ASN A 12 -7.70 5.28 3.63
C ASN A 12 -7.18 6.33 2.63
N GLU A 13 -6.44 7.33 3.08
CA GLU A 13 -5.75 8.29 2.21
C GLU A 13 -4.51 7.69 1.52
N THR A 14 -3.81 6.79 2.20
CA THR A 14 -2.55 6.23 1.73
C THR A 14 -2.76 5.02 0.82
N VAL A 15 -3.71 4.14 1.11
CA VAL A 15 -3.99 2.96 0.29
C VAL A 15 -4.85 3.39 -0.89
N ASN A 16 -4.27 3.41 -2.09
CA ASN A 16 -4.94 3.85 -3.31
C ASN A 16 -5.26 2.69 -4.28
N MET A 17 -4.96 1.45 -3.89
CA MET A 17 -5.31 0.24 -4.62
C MET A 17 -6.55 -0.41 -3.99
N SER A 18 -7.53 -0.80 -4.81
CA SER A 18 -8.69 -1.58 -4.37
C SER A 18 -8.31 -3.00 -3.98
N ALA A 19 -9.25 -3.72 -3.35
CA ALA A 19 -9.06 -5.14 -3.04
C ALA A 19 -8.82 -5.98 -4.31
N GLU A 20 -9.52 -5.67 -5.40
CA GLU A 20 -9.39 -6.36 -6.69
C GLU A 20 -8.05 -6.04 -7.38
N GLU A 21 -7.61 -4.78 -7.33
CA GLU A 21 -6.31 -4.37 -7.85
C GLU A 21 -5.17 -5.04 -7.07
N LEU A 22 -5.26 -5.09 -5.74
CA LEU A 22 -4.30 -5.80 -4.91
C LEU A 22 -4.32 -7.30 -5.15
N GLU A 23 -5.51 -7.90 -5.31
CA GLU A 23 -5.62 -9.32 -5.61
C GLU A 23 -4.93 -9.67 -6.94
N SER A 24 -5.14 -8.84 -7.97
CA SER A 24 -4.51 -9.03 -9.28
C SER A 24 -3.00 -8.85 -9.18
N TRP A 25 -2.56 -7.78 -8.50
CA TRP A 25 -1.15 -7.48 -8.29
C TRP A 25 -0.40 -8.58 -7.55
N LEU A 26 -0.96 -9.12 -6.46
CA LEU A 26 -0.32 -10.14 -5.64
C LEU A 26 -0.21 -11.51 -6.36
N LYS A 27 -0.99 -11.73 -7.42
CA LYS A 27 -0.87 -12.91 -8.29
C LYS A 27 0.21 -12.73 -9.36
N ASP A 28 0.54 -11.50 -9.71
CA ASP A 28 1.57 -11.19 -10.71
C ASP A 28 2.97 -11.56 -10.18
N PRO A 29 3.79 -12.31 -10.95
CA PRO A 29 5.18 -12.60 -10.59
C PRO A 29 6.03 -11.35 -10.28
N GLN A 30 5.70 -10.19 -10.85
CA GLN A 30 6.37 -8.92 -10.58
C GLN A 30 6.30 -8.50 -9.12
N SER A 31 5.20 -8.80 -8.41
CA SER A 31 5.05 -8.50 -6.98
C SER A 31 6.14 -9.15 -6.11
N LYS A 32 6.75 -10.24 -6.58
CA LYS A 32 7.81 -10.98 -5.88
C LYS A 32 9.22 -10.42 -6.10
N LYS A 33 9.37 -9.39 -6.95
CA LYS A 33 10.68 -8.82 -7.30
C LYS A 33 11.21 -7.80 -6.27
N ALA A 34 10.51 -7.59 -5.15
CA ALA A 34 10.91 -6.66 -4.10
C ALA A 34 10.87 -7.27 -2.67
N GLY A 35 11.88 -6.93 -1.87
CA GLY A 35 11.94 -7.25 -0.44
C GLY A 35 12.08 -8.73 -0.08
N THR A 36 11.70 -9.07 1.15
CA THR A 36 11.84 -10.40 1.75
C THR A 36 10.50 -11.13 1.93
N GLY A 37 9.45 -10.69 1.24
CA GLY A 37 8.09 -11.26 1.33
C GLY A 37 7.17 -10.60 2.37
N VAL A 38 7.71 -9.80 3.31
CA VAL A 38 6.90 -9.05 4.29
C VAL A 38 5.87 -8.15 3.61
N GLY A 39 6.26 -7.48 2.52
CA GLY A 39 5.34 -6.67 1.72
C GLY A 39 4.20 -7.50 1.14
N LEU A 40 4.48 -8.68 0.60
CA LEU A 40 3.43 -9.54 0.02
C LEU A 40 2.40 -9.97 1.06
N GLU A 41 2.84 -10.34 2.27
CA GLU A 41 1.93 -10.67 3.37
C GLU A 41 1.14 -9.44 3.83
N SER A 42 1.78 -8.27 3.87
CA SER A 42 1.11 -7.01 4.16
C SER A 42 0.00 -6.70 3.14
N GLY A 43 0.29 -6.85 1.84
CA GLY A 43 -0.68 -6.65 0.77
C GLY A 43 -1.86 -7.60 0.86
N LYS A 44 -1.64 -8.87 1.23
CA LYS A 44 -2.73 -9.82 1.50
C LYS A 44 -3.60 -9.34 2.66
N ARG A 45 -3.01 -8.90 3.76
CA ARG A 45 -3.78 -8.40 4.93
C ARG A 45 -4.55 -7.13 4.59
N ILE A 46 -3.98 -6.19 3.84
CA ILE A 46 -4.67 -4.98 3.35
C ILE A 46 -5.89 -5.37 2.51
N LYS A 47 -5.71 -6.31 1.57
CA LYS A 47 -6.81 -6.82 0.74
C LYS A 47 -7.93 -7.40 1.60
N GLU A 48 -7.63 -8.19 2.64
CA GLU A 48 -8.67 -8.71 3.55
C GLU A 48 -9.37 -7.60 4.35
N ILE A 49 -8.63 -6.58 4.83
CA ILE A 49 -9.19 -5.41 5.52
C ILE A 49 -10.19 -4.68 4.60
N LEU A 50 -9.81 -4.43 3.34
CA LEU A 50 -10.66 -3.77 2.35
C LEU A 50 -11.92 -4.59 2.02
N LYS A 51 -11.80 -5.92 1.92
CA LYS A 51 -12.96 -6.82 1.70
C LYS A 51 -13.88 -6.89 2.91
N LYS A 52 -13.32 -6.86 4.12
CA LYS A 52 -14.08 -6.91 5.39
C LYS A 52 -14.91 -5.65 5.60
N ASN A 53 -14.37 -4.47 5.26
CA ASN A 53 -15.02 -3.18 5.49
C ASN A 53 -14.96 -2.26 4.26
N PRO A 54 -15.70 -2.57 3.18
CA PRO A 54 -15.65 -1.82 1.93
C PRO A 54 -16.20 -0.39 2.05
N SER A 55 -17.07 -0.13 3.04
CA SER A 55 -17.59 1.21 3.33
C SER A 55 -16.61 2.10 4.10
N MET A 56 -15.47 1.55 4.53
CA MET A 56 -14.47 2.24 5.34
C MET A 56 -15.03 2.82 6.66
N ASP A 57 -16.03 2.16 7.26
CA ASP A 57 -16.61 2.61 8.53
C ASP A 57 -15.54 2.52 9.64
N PRO A 58 -15.20 3.63 10.33
CA PRO A 58 -14.20 3.60 11.39
C PRO A 58 -14.46 2.57 12.50
N ASN A 59 -15.71 2.16 12.72
CA ASN A 59 -16.09 1.17 13.74
C ASN A 59 -16.06 -0.28 13.22
N GLY A 60 -15.82 -0.48 11.92
CA GLY A 60 -15.79 -1.80 11.28
C GLY A 60 -14.45 -2.54 11.38
N TYR A 61 -13.48 -1.97 12.08
CA TYR A 61 -12.11 -2.50 12.21
C TYR A 61 -11.86 -3.06 13.60
N ASP A 62 -11.13 -4.18 13.66
CA ASP A 62 -10.63 -4.71 14.93
C ASP A 62 -9.23 -4.18 15.26
N GLU A 63 -8.75 -4.44 16.48
CA GLU A 63 -7.46 -3.93 16.94
C GLU A 63 -6.27 -4.40 16.08
N GLU A 64 -6.33 -5.63 15.55
CA GLU A 64 -5.31 -6.17 14.66
C GLU A 64 -5.28 -5.46 13.30
N ASP A 65 -6.46 -5.15 12.75
CA ASP A 65 -6.60 -4.34 11.53
C ASP A 65 -5.95 -2.96 11.78
N ILE A 66 -6.27 -2.30 12.89
CA ILE A 66 -5.71 -0.98 13.22
C ILE A 66 -4.19 -1.04 13.42
N GLU A 67 -3.67 -2.07 14.08
CA GLU A 67 -2.22 -2.24 14.25
C GLU A 67 -1.53 -2.41 12.89
N HIS A 68 -2.12 -3.19 11.99
CA HIS A 68 -1.59 -3.35 10.64
C HIS A 68 -1.67 -2.05 9.84
N MET A 69 -2.78 -1.32 9.91
CA MET A 69 -2.91 0.00 9.29
C MET A 69 -1.82 0.98 9.73
N ARG A 70 -1.47 0.98 11.03
CA ARG A 70 -0.34 1.80 11.55
C ARG A 70 0.97 1.47 10.83
N LYS A 71 1.25 0.18 10.62
CA LYS A 71 2.45 -0.30 9.91
C LYS A 71 2.41 0.16 8.45
N VAL A 72 1.27 0.01 7.78
CA VAL A 72 1.08 0.40 6.37
C VAL A 72 1.31 1.91 6.18
N VAL A 73 0.66 2.74 6.99
CA VAL A 73 0.83 4.20 6.94
C VAL A 73 2.28 4.60 7.19
N GLY A 74 2.92 4.00 8.20
CA GLY A 74 4.33 4.29 8.51
C GLY A 74 5.31 3.83 7.44
N TYR A 75 5.03 2.69 6.80
CA TYR A 75 5.84 2.17 5.71
C TYR A 75 5.75 3.06 4.47
N ASN A 76 4.53 3.32 3.99
CA ASN A 76 4.29 4.07 2.76
C ASN A 76 4.77 5.51 2.89
N LYS A 77 4.46 6.22 3.99
CA LYS A 77 4.92 7.61 4.18
C LYS A 77 6.43 7.76 4.08
N ARG A 78 7.19 6.82 4.67
CA ARG A 78 8.65 6.84 4.61
C ARG A 78 9.19 6.57 3.21
N HIS A 79 8.64 5.60 2.50
CA HIS A 79 9.13 5.23 1.18
C HIS A 79 8.74 6.26 0.12
N LEU A 80 7.52 6.81 0.19
CA LEU A 80 7.11 7.90 -0.70
C LEU A 80 7.99 9.14 -0.51
N ALA A 81 8.25 9.54 0.74
CA ALA A 81 9.17 10.66 1.01
C ALA A 81 10.61 10.42 0.50
N GLN A 82 11.04 9.15 0.42
CA GLN A 82 12.37 8.80 -0.09
C GLN A 82 12.40 8.72 -1.62
N GLU A 83 11.33 8.26 -2.27
CA GLU A 83 11.38 7.78 -3.66
C GLU A 83 10.50 8.59 -4.62
N ASP A 84 9.61 9.47 -4.14
CA ASP A 84 8.69 10.22 -5.02
C ASP A 84 9.43 11.13 -6.01
N HIS A 85 10.59 11.67 -5.63
CA HIS A 85 11.44 12.48 -6.51
C HIS A 85 11.90 11.73 -7.76
N LEU A 86 11.88 10.38 -7.75
CA LEU A 86 12.20 9.59 -8.94
C LEU A 86 11.21 9.80 -10.08
N LYS A 87 9.99 10.26 -9.80
CA LYS A 87 8.97 10.59 -10.83
C LYS A 87 9.38 11.77 -11.72
N GLU A 88 10.30 12.61 -11.26
CA GLU A 88 10.81 13.75 -12.01
C GLU A 88 11.90 13.35 -13.02
N THR A 89 12.52 12.18 -12.82
CA THR A 89 13.72 11.77 -13.57
C THR A 89 13.56 10.46 -14.32
N LYS A 90 12.58 9.62 -13.94
CA LYS A 90 12.35 8.31 -14.54
C LYS A 90 11.07 8.28 -15.36
N THR A 91 11.10 7.49 -16.42
CA THR A 91 9.90 7.13 -17.17
C THR A 91 8.99 6.22 -16.35
N LYS A 92 7.72 6.16 -16.75
CA LYS A 92 6.74 5.25 -16.14
C LYS A 92 7.21 3.79 -16.17
N GLU A 93 7.74 3.32 -17.30
CA GLU A 93 8.26 1.96 -17.44
C GLU A 93 9.43 1.66 -16.49
N GLU A 94 10.35 2.61 -16.32
CA GLU A 94 11.46 2.47 -15.36
C GLU A 94 10.95 2.41 -13.91
N LEU A 95 9.92 3.18 -13.58
CA LEU A 95 9.29 3.17 -12.26
C LEU A 95 8.49 1.90 -12.02
N GLU A 96 7.75 1.38 -13.00
CA GLU A 96 7.00 0.11 -12.91
C GLU A 96 7.94 -1.06 -12.52
N ASN A 97 9.15 -1.05 -13.07
CA ASN A 97 10.16 -2.07 -12.82
C ASN A 97 11.05 -1.76 -11.60
N ALA A 98 10.93 -0.59 -10.98
CA ALA A 98 11.72 -0.22 -9.82
C ALA A 98 11.29 -1.02 -8.57
N LYS A 99 12.28 -1.52 -7.82
CA LYS A 99 12.03 -2.25 -6.58
C LYS A 99 11.24 -1.44 -5.55
N SER A 100 11.44 -0.11 -5.49
CA SER A 100 10.69 0.78 -4.60
C SER A 100 9.21 0.81 -4.96
N THR A 101 8.85 1.04 -6.21
CA THR A 101 7.45 0.98 -6.69
C THR A 101 6.80 -0.36 -6.41
N ILE A 102 7.46 -1.47 -6.76
CA ILE A 102 6.95 -2.84 -6.53
C ILE A 102 6.71 -3.06 -5.03
N SER A 103 7.63 -2.59 -4.18
CA SER A 103 7.48 -2.69 -2.73
C SER A 103 6.29 -1.87 -2.23
N VAL A 104 6.16 -0.61 -2.62
CA VAL A 104 5.06 0.26 -2.17
C VAL A 104 3.70 -0.27 -2.65
N LYS A 105 3.62 -0.87 -3.84
CA LYS A 105 2.42 -1.58 -4.33
C LYS A 105 2.07 -2.80 -3.47
N ASN A 106 3.07 -3.56 -3.03
CA ASN A 106 2.85 -4.64 -2.05
C ASN A 106 2.29 -4.11 -0.71
N TRP A 107 2.46 -2.83 -0.42
CA TRP A 107 1.90 -2.14 0.75
C TRP A 107 0.63 -1.33 0.43
N GLY A 108 -0.07 -1.63 -0.67
CA GLY A 108 -1.38 -1.06 -0.98
C GLY A 108 -1.36 0.30 -1.66
N HIS A 109 -0.18 0.84 -1.99
CA HIS A 109 -0.07 2.12 -2.67
C HIS A 109 0.65 1.95 -4.02
N ASP A 110 0.01 2.33 -5.10
CA ASP A 110 0.62 2.44 -6.41
C ASP A 110 1.05 3.90 -6.66
N PRO A 111 2.36 4.22 -6.57
CA PRO A 111 2.85 5.59 -6.67
C PRO A 111 2.73 6.18 -8.08
N ILE A 112 2.51 5.35 -9.10
CA ILE A 112 2.42 5.75 -10.51
C ILE A 112 1.01 5.58 -11.09
N LYS A 113 0.01 5.28 -10.25
CA LYS A 113 -1.38 5.07 -10.66
C LYS A 113 -1.95 6.20 -11.52
N ASN A 114 -1.58 7.44 -11.19
CA ASN A 114 -2.03 8.66 -11.87
C ASN A 114 -0.94 9.29 -12.75
N MET A 115 0.14 8.57 -13.06
CA MET A 115 1.20 9.06 -13.94
C MET A 115 0.77 8.82 -15.40
N GLU A 116 0.63 9.92 -16.16
CA GLU A 116 0.36 9.90 -17.60
C GLU A 116 1.54 9.36 -18.39
#